data_AF-A0A317J4R4-F1
#
_entry.id   AF-A0A317J4R4-F1
#
_cell.length_a   1.000
_cell.length_b   1.000
_cell.length_c   1.000
_cell.angle_alpha   90.00
_cell.angle_beta   90.00
_cell.angle_gamma   90.00
#
_symmetry.space_group_name_H-M   'P 1'
#
loop_
_entity.id
_entity.type
_entity.pdbx_description
1 polymer ?
#
loop_
_entity_poly.entity_id
_entity_poly.type
_entity_poly.pdbx_seq_one_letter_code
_entity_poly.pdbx_strand_id
1 'polypeptide(L)' 'MNGFGFGLGVAVRARTGVAGVPGTLGEFMWSGAQGTMFWVDPKEELAVVFLANTPGPVRRHYRELVKWLVEQAVND' A
#
# COMPACT_ATOMS: atom_id res chain seq x y z
N MET A 1 0.37 10.86 11.08
CA MET A 1 1.67 10.23 10.80
C MET A 1 1.94 9.01 11.69
N ASN A 2 0.95 8.43 12.38
CA ASN A 2 1.22 7.49 13.47
C ASN A 2 1.26 5.99 13.06
N GLY A 3 1.16 5.66 11.76
CA GLY A 3 1.11 4.28 11.27
C GLY A 3 2.34 3.84 10.45
N PHE A 4 3.10 4.78 9.89
CA PHE A 4 4.26 4.52 9.04
C PHE A 4 5.49 5.28 9.53
N GLY A 5 6.64 4.61 9.52
CA GLY A 5 7.96 5.24 9.51
C GLY A 5 8.50 5.36 8.08
N PHE A 6 9.79 5.66 7.95
CA PHE A 6 10.48 5.78 6.66
C PHE A 6 11.78 4.99 6.67
N GLY A 7 11.98 4.13 5.66
CA GLY A 7 13.17 3.31 5.48
C GLY A 7 14.08 3.86 4.38
N LEU A 8 14.74 2.98 3.63
CA LEU A 8 15.60 3.35 2.51
C LEU A 8 14.77 3.72 1.27
N GLY A 9 14.13 4.89 1.30
CA GLY A 9 13.38 5.45 0.17
C GLY A 9 11.89 5.07 0.09
N VAL A 10 11.36 4.41 1.13
CA VAL A 10 9.98 3.90 1.18
C VAL A 10 9.33 4.16 2.53
N ALA A 11 8.00 4.27 2.54
CA ALA A 11 7.25 4.25 3.79
C ALA A 11 7.20 2.82 4.31
N VAL A 12 7.48 2.61 5.61
CA VAL A 12 7.47 1.29 6.26
C VAL A 12 6.42 1.29 7.37
N ARG A 13 5.50 0.32 7.36
CA ARG A 13 4.42 0.25 8.34
C ARG A 13 5.01 -0.08 9.71
N ALA A 14 4.77 0.82 10.67
CA ALA A 14 5.31 0.75 12.02
C ALA A 14 4.26 0.36 13.07
N ARG A 15 2.95 0.44 12.75
CA ARG A 15 1.86 0.04 13.65
C ARG A 15 0.69 -0.55 12.86
N THR A 16 0.06 -1.59 13.42
CA THR A 16 -1.17 -2.18 12.91
C THR A 16 -2.38 -1.31 13.25
N GLY A 17 -3.44 -1.34 12.42
CA GLY A 17 -4.72 -0.68 12.69
C GLY A 17 -4.75 0.87 12.60
N VAL A 18 -3.60 1.53 12.46
CA VAL A 18 -3.52 3.01 12.38
C VAL A 18 -3.54 3.52 10.93
N ALA A 19 -3.05 2.71 9.98
CA ALA A 19 -3.09 3.04 8.57
C ALA A 19 -4.49 2.83 8.00
N GLY A 20 -4.96 3.74 7.15
CA GLY A 20 -6.31 3.70 6.55
C GLY A 20 -6.55 2.60 5.51
N VAL A 21 -5.59 1.67 5.35
CA VAL A 21 -5.65 0.52 4.46
C VAL A 21 -5.07 -0.71 5.18
N PRO A 22 -5.53 -1.93 4.85
CA PRO A 22 -5.00 -3.19 5.39
C PRO A 22 -3.49 -3.33 5.12
N GLY A 23 -2.87 -4.31 5.75
CA GLY A 23 -1.43 -4.59 5.63
C GLY A 23 -0.76 -4.81 6.98
N THR A 24 0.34 -5.55 6.97
CA THR A 24 0.99 -6.03 8.19
C THR A 24 2.19 -5.18 8.63
N LEU A 25 2.65 -5.39 9.85
CA LEU A 25 3.82 -4.69 10.38
C LEU A 25 5.06 -5.01 9.52
N GLY A 26 5.80 -3.98 9.12
CA GLY A 26 6.97 -4.12 8.25
C GLY A 26 6.65 -4.09 6.75
N GLU A 27 5.37 -4.08 6.35
CA GLU A 27 4.98 -3.77 4.97
C GLU A 27 5.61 -2.45 4.54
N PHE A 28 6.19 -2.41 3.35
CA PHE A 28 6.75 -1.19 2.79
C PHE A 28 6.15 -0.84 1.44
N MET A 29 5.99 0.46 1.19
CA MET A 29 5.28 0.96 0.03
C MET A 29 5.75 2.33 -0.43
N TRP A 30 5.43 2.66 -1.68
CA TRP A 30 5.51 4.02 -2.19
C TRP A 30 4.48 4.24 -3.30
N SER A 31 4.26 5.50 -3.68
CA SER A 31 3.31 5.83 -4.73
C SER A 31 3.80 6.95 -5.63
N GLY A 32 3.54 6.85 -6.93
CA GLY A 32 3.90 7.87 -7.91
C GLY A 32 2.89 9.01 -7.98
N ALA A 33 3.20 10.09 -8.71
CA ALA A 33 2.26 11.20 -8.86
C ALA A 33 1.06 10.86 -9.78
N GLN A 34 1.29 10.00 -10.78
CA GLN A 34 0.37 9.75 -11.91
C GLN A 34 -0.63 8.59 -11.69
N GLY A 35 -0.69 8.00 -10.49
CA GLY A 35 -1.61 6.90 -10.20
C GLY A 35 -0.94 5.60 -9.74
N THR A 36 0.33 5.40 -10.12
CA THR A 36 1.09 4.18 -9.77
C THR A 36 1.30 4.00 -8.27
N MET A 37 1.38 2.75 -7.83
CA MET A 37 1.70 2.37 -6.46
C MET A 37 2.35 0.98 -6.44
N PHE A 38 3.22 0.74 -5.48
CA PHE A 38 3.64 -0.61 -5.13
C PHE A 38 3.62 -0.79 -3.63
N TRP A 39 3.50 -2.04 -3.19
CA TRP A 39 3.77 -2.44 -1.82
C TRP A 39 4.34 -3.86 -1.77
N VAL A 40 5.04 -4.15 -0.69
CA VAL A 40 5.55 -5.48 -0.39
C VAL A 40 5.19 -5.77 1.06
N ASP A 41 4.53 -6.90 1.27
CA ASP A 41 4.20 -7.44 2.59
C ASP A 41 4.98 -8.75 2.79
N PRO A 42 6.12 -8.71 3.51
CA PRO A 42 6.93 -9.90 3.75
C PRO A 42 6.21 -10.98 4.57
N LYS A 43 5.24 -10.62 5.41
CA LYS A 43 4.52 -11.58 6.24
C LYS A 43 3.56 -12.43 5.40
N GLU A 44 2.96 -11.82 4.38
CA GLU A 44 2.06 -12.49 3.43
C GLU A 44 2.81 -13.00 2.18
N GLU A 45 4.15 -12.97 2.18
CA GLU A 45 5.01 -13.35 1.04
C GLU A 45 4.59 -12.69 -0.29
N LEU A 46 4.12 -11.45 -0.21
CA LEU A 46 3.44 -10.75 -1.31
C LEU A 46 4.21 -9.50 -1.78
N ALA A 47 4.33 -9.35 -3.09
CA ALA A 47 4.77 -8.11 -3.73
C ALA A 47 3.81 -7.72 -4.84
N VAL A 48 3.36 -6.46 -4.85
CA VAL A 48 2.39 -5.96 -5.82
C VAL A 48 2.86 -4.66 -6.45
N VAL A 49 2.72 -4.59 -7.77
CA VAL A 49 2.92 -3.37 -8.56
C VAL A 49 1.62 -3.04 -9.29
N PHE A 50 1.05 -1.88 -8.97
CA PHE A 50 -0.14 -1.35 -9.62
C PHE A 50 0.22 -0.16 -10.50
N LEU A 51 -0.07 -0.28 -11.80
CA LEU A 51 0.16 0.75 -12.79
C LEU A 51 -1.17 1.21 -13.38
N ALA A 52 -1.50 2.48 -13.16
CA ALA A 52 -2.67 3.11 -13.76
C ALA A 52 -2.36 4.57 -14.08
N ASN A 53 -2.88 5.05 -15.20
CA ASN A 53 -2.83 6.46 -15.58
C ASN A 53 -4.03 7.20 -14.99
N THR A 54 -3.95 7.54 -13.71
CA THR A 54 -5.05 8.12 -12.93
C THR A 54 -4.59 9.37 -12.19
N PRO A 55 -4.19 10.45 -12.91
CA PRO A 55 -3.71 11.68 -12.28
C PRO A 55 -4.79 12.37 -11.44
N GLY A 56 -4.37 13.25 -10.54
CA GLY A 56 -5.29 14.02 -9.70
C GLY A 56 -5.88 13.22 -8.53
N PRO A 57 -7.00 13.67 -7.93
CA PRO A 57 -7.54 13.09 -6.69
C PRO A 57 -7.96 11.62 -6.82
N VAL A 58 -8.37 11.20 -8.01
CA VAL A 58 -8.90 9.84 -8.28
C VAL A 58 -7.87 8.74 -8.02
N ARG A 59 -6.56 9.04 -8.06
CA ARG A 59 -5.50 8.06 -7.73
C ARG A 59 -5.67 7.43 -6.35
N ARG A 60 -6.19 8.19 -5.38
CA ARG A 60 -6.37 7.71 -4.01
C ARG A 60 -7.40 6.59 -3.97
N HIS A 61 -8.55 6.81 -4.61
CA HIS A 61 -9.65 5.85 -4.68
C HIS A 61 -9.18 4.50 -5.24
N TYR A 62 -8.51 4.51 -6.40
CA TYR A 62 -8.07 3.27 -7.03
C TYR A 62 -6.97 2.55 -6.23
N ARG A 63 -6.03 3.26 -5.63
CA ARG A 63 -4.98 2.64 -4.80
C ARG A 63 -5.53 1.95 -3.57
N GLU A 64 -6.44 2.63 -2.87
CA GLU A 64 -7.08 2.08 -1.69
C GLU A 64 -7.94 0.87 -2.08
N LEU A 65 -8.77 1.00 -3.12
CA LEU A 65 -9.62 -0.08 -3.62
C LEU A 65 -8.81 -1.33 -4.02
N VAL A 66 -7.77 -1.15 -4.85
CA VAL A 66 -6.94 -2.28 -5.31
C VAL A 66 -6.24 -2.95 -4.12
N LYS A 67 -5.74 -2.17 -3.16
CA LYS A 67 -5.12 -2.75 -1.96
C LYS A 67 -6.13 -3.57 -1.15
N TRP A 68 -7.34 -3.04 -0.91
CA TRP A 68 -8.39 -3.82 -0.23
C TRP A 68 -8.74 -5.12 -0.96
N LEU A 69 -8.91 -5.06 -2.29
CA LEU A 69 -9.29 -6.23 -3.08
C LEU A 69 -8.21 -7.31 -3.09
N VAL A 70 -6.94 -6.94 -3.21
CA VAL A 70 -5.83 -7.90 -3.14
C VAL A 70 -5.77 -8.57 -1.78
N GLU A 71 -5.88 -7.79 -0.70
CA GLU A 71 -5.78 -8.31 0.66
C GLU A 71 -6.97 -9.20 1.01
N GLN A 72 -8.17 -8.92 0.49
CA GLN A 72 -9.30 -9.84 0.59
C GLN A 72 -8.99 -11.16 -0.13
N ALA A 73 -8.51 -11.11 -1.37
CA ALA A 73 -8.21 -12.30 -2.16
C ALA A 73 -7.09 -13.18 -1.56
N VAL A 74 -6.20 -12.63 -0.75
CA VAL A 74 -5.16 -13.38 -0.03
C VAL A 74 -5.71 -14.07 1.23
N ASN A 75 -6.76 -13.53 1.82
CA ASN A 75 -7.35 -14.04 3.08
C ASN A 75 -8.61 -14.90 2.86
N ASP A 76 -9.09 -15.02 1.63
CA ASP A 76 -10.16 -15.94 1.22
C ASP A 76 -9.67 -17.40 1.17
#